data_AF-A0A6L9LKM7-F1
#
_entry.id   AF-A0A6L9LKM7-F1
#
_cell.length_a   1.000
_cell.length_b   1.000
_cell.length_c   1.000
_cell.angle_alpha   90.00
_cell.angle_beta   90.00
_cell.angle_gamma   90.00
#
_symmetry.space_group_name_H-M   'P 1'
#
loop_
_entity.id
_entity.type
_entity.pdbx_description
1 polymer ?
#
loop_
_entity_poly.entity_id
_entity_poly.type
_entity_poly.pdbx_seq_one_letter_code
_entity_poly.pdbx_strand_id
1 'polypeptide(L)'
;MKVFFFSILVALGVRVAYAQSGSVHAERMREAQRQTVLLANQSGQIPLTSLTNVNMASVHVDYPHHAVFDSITTKYWATSPFYINSQQRDTSFFALHDKLKFYNLVLVTLSDQAPLSKQLIDFINDQRSISNVVIVLAGNGNNLARLEALKVPVIWCKANTAEASSVAAQVIFGGIGISNRLDATYGNVFKRGSGYSTTKSRLGYAAPETVSIKSDQLSRIDSLVQASIAAHVTPGAVVLLAKDGDVIFHKAYGSHTYAATEPTKLDDIFDLASVTKVSATTPAIMRLYDKKRLSLTDPISRYVARTRTIPDKATITIREALLHEAGYTPYIKFYESLKPTDVSTDSSAAYPTKVADHYFLRANYFADVMWPVTLRSTVETRGKFVYSDVSMYMLKEVVETASHRPLNEFVLNEFYLPLGMRSTGYLPRNRFPRSRIVPTTENDNWFRNMLVQGYVNDPGAAMAGGVEGHAGLFGNANDLAILYQMYLNRGTYGGVQYIEPSTIDLFTAKQSAGSGRGYGFDRAKPADLAARPYPSSQAFGHSGYTGTYVWVDPKYNMVYICLTNRVYPDDSKTYGKPTMNIRAMILDTFYEAVTRTTSK
;
A
#
# COMPACT_ATOMS: atom_id res chain seq x y z
N MET A 1 -40.53 -4.77 -22.12
CA MET A 1 -40.56 -5.06 -20.67
C MET A 1 -39.67 -4.03 -19.96
N LYS A 2 -40.24 -2.85 -19.70
CA LYS A 2 -39.65 -1.74 -18.93
C LYS A 2 -40.25 -1.82 -17.54
N VAL A 3 -39.47 -1.91 -16.46
CA VAL A 3 -39.88 -1.48 -15.11
C VAL A 3 -38.62 -1.17 -14.27
N PHE A 4 -38.50 0.11 -13.91
CA PHE A 4 -37.94 0.72 -12.69
C PHE A 4 -36.61 0.24 -12.08
N PHE A 5 -35.61 1.13 -12.12
CA PHE A 5 -34.85 1.55 -10.93
C PHE A 5 -34.46 3.03 -11.08
N PHE A 6 -35.08 3.89 -10.28
CA PHE A 6 -34.73 5.31 -10.13
C PHE A 6 -34.06 5.50 -8.77
N SER A 7 -33.09 6.41 -8.73
CA SER A 7 -32.57 7.10 -7.54
C SER A 7 -31.64 6.31 -6.60
N ILE A 8 -30.35 6.26 -6.94
CA ILE A 8 -29.29 6.43 -5.94
C ILE A 8 -28.67 7.79 -6.21
N LEU A 9 -29.10 8.79 -5.44
CA LEU A 9 -28.43 10.08 -5.38
C LEU A 9 -26.99 9.81 -4.91
N VAL A 10 -26.03 10.13 -5.75
CA VAL A 10 -24.61 10.18 -5.39
C VAL A 10 -24.46 11.26 -4.33
N ALA A 11 -24.39 10.85 -3.07
CA ALA A 11 -23.80 11.69 -2.04
C ALA A 11 -22.32 11.86 -2.41
N LEU A 12 -22.01 12.96 -3.09
CA LEU A 12 -20.66 13.51 -3.15
C LEU A 12 -20.27 13.95 -1.73
N GLY A 13 -19.97 12.96 -0.89
CA GLY A 13 -19.27 13.19 0.35
C GLY A 13 -17.87 13.63 -0.02
N VAL A 14 -17.61 14.94 0.09
CA VAL A 14 -16.26 15.45 0.29
C VAL A 14 -15.74 14.72 1.52
N ARG A 15 -14.96 13.65 1.33
CA ARG A 15 -14.25 12.98 2.42
C ARG A 15 -13.23 13.99 2.93
N VAL A 16 -13.62 14.73 3.97
CA VAL A 16 -12.69 15.60 4.70
C VAL A 16 -11.62 14.67 5.27
N ALA A 17 -10.42 14.71 4.67
CA ALA A 17 -9.27 14.04 5.25
C ALA A 17 -9.05 14.64 6.64
N TYR A 18 -9.10 13.80 7.67
CA TYR A 18 -8.87 14.20 9.05
C TYR A 18 -7.50 14.90 9.13
N ALA A 19 -7.51 16.20 9.47
CA ALA A 19 -6.34 17.06 9.39
C ALA A 19 -5.25 16.59 10.36
N GLN A 20 -4.09 16.22 9.83
CA GLN A 20 -2.95 15.73 10.59
C GLN A 20 -1.99 16.84 11.06
N SER A 21 -2.41 18.10 11.17
CA SER A 21 -1.44 19.20 11.39
C SER A 21 -1.67 20.00 12.67
N GLY A 22 -0.57 20.34 13.32
CA GLY A 22 -0.49 21.33 14.40
C GLY A 22 -0.32 20.71 15.79
N SER A 23 0.44 21.40 16.64
CA SER A 23 0.73 21.00 18.02
C SER A 23 -0.52 20.80 18.89
N VAL A 24 -1.56 21.61 18.68
CA VAL A 24 -2.84 21.48 19.38
C VAL A 24 -3.53 20.16 19.04
N HIS A 25 -3.53 19.78 17.76
CA HIS A 25 -4.11 18.52 17.32
C HIS A 25 -3.34 17.32 17.89
N ALA A 26 -2.01 17.38 17.83
CA ALA A 26 -1.16 16.34 18.42
C ALA A 26 -1.41 16.15 19.93
N GLU A 27 -1.59 17.25 20.67
CA GLU A 27 -1.91 17.16 22.10
C GLU A 27 -3.31 16.58 22.36
N ARG A 28 -4.31 16.96 21.56
CA ARG A 28 -5.65 16.37 21.67
C ARG A 28 -5.66 14.88 21.33
N MET A 29 -4.86 14.42 20.37
CA MET A 29 -4.67 13.00 20.07
C MET A 29 -4.01 12.25 21.23
N ARG A 30 -2.97 12.82 21.86
CA ARG A 30 -2.34 12.25 23.06
C ARG A 30 -3.32 12.15 24.23
N GLU A 31 -4.12 13.19 24.45
CA GLU A 31 -5.14 13.19 25.49
C GLU A 31 -6.22 12.14 25.23
N ALA A 32 -6.72 12.05 23.99
CA ALA A 32 -7.67 11.03 23.59
C ALA A 32 -7.12 9.61 23.80
N GLN A 33 -5.83 9.38 23.52
CA GLN A 33 -5.16 8.10 23.80
C GLN A 33 -5.09 7.82 25.30
N ARG A 34 -4.69 8.79 26.14
CA ARG A 34 -4.66 8.65 27.61
C ARG A 34 -6.03 8.33 28.20
N GLN A 35 -7.09 8.78 27.55
CA GLN A 35 -8.49 8.60 27.96
C GLN A 35 -9.20 7.40 27.31
N THR A 36 -8.46 6.54 26.58
CA THR A 36 -9.02 5.35 25.92
C THR A 36 -8.63 4.08 26.67
N VAL A 37 -9.61 3.24 27.02
CA VAL A 37 -9.43 1.97 27.73
C VAL A 37 -10.03 0.83 26.90
N LEU A 38 -9.30 -0.27 26.76
CA LEU A 38 -9.81 -1.51 26.17
C LEU A 38 -10.29 -2.45 27.27
N LEU A 39 -11.52 -2.93 27.12
CA LEU A 39 -12.21 -3.79 28.05
C LEU A 39 -12.68 -5.06 27.33
N ALA A 40 -12.98 -6.11 28.10
CA ALA A 40 -13.55 -7.36 27.60
C ALA A 40 -12.79 -7.98 26.40
N ASN A 41 -11.44 -7.94 26.44
CA ASN A 41 -10.56 -8.48 25.40
C ASN A 41 -9.78 -9.72 25.88
N GLN A 42 -10.42 -10.59 26.66
CA GLN A 42 -9.82 -11.82 27.22
C GLN A 42 -9.21 -12.71 26.13
N SER A 43 -9.86 -12.79 24.97
CA SER A 43 -9.44 -13.60 23.81
C SER A 43 -8.31 -12.97 23.00
N GLY A 44 -7.90 -11.74 23.31
CA GLY A 44 -6.87 -11.04 22.54
C GLY A 44 -7.29 -10.67 21.11
N GLN A 45 -8.59 -10.49 20.87
CA GLN A 45 -9.12 -10.14 19.54
C GLN A 45 -8.61 -8.77 19.04
N ILE A 46 -8.44 -7.81 19.95
CA ILE A 46 -7.87 -6.50 19.65
C ILE A 46 -6.41 -6.44 20.13
N PRO A 47 -5.45 -6.00 19.29
CA PRO A 47 -5.64 -5.55 17.91
C PRO A 47 -5.86 -6.72 16.93
N LEU A 48 -6.54 -6.44 15.81
CA LEU A 48 -6.70 -7.38 14.71
C LEU A 48 -5.35 -7.69 14.06
N THR A 49 -4.85 -8.90 14.25
CA THR A 49 -3.55 -9.34 13.72
C THR A 49 -3.65 -9.78 12.26
N SER A 50 -4.60 -10.65 11.93
CA SER A 50 -4.89 -11.09 10.55
C SER A 50 -6.08 -10.35 9.95
N LEU A 51 -5.91 -9.86 8.72
CA LEU A 51 -6.97 -9.27 7.90
C LEU A 51 -7.45 -10.21 6.79
N THR A 52 -6.82 -11.39 6.68
CA THR A 52 -7.17 -12.40 5.68
C THR A 52 -8.61 -12.84 5.91
N ASN A 53 -9.43 -12.83 4.86
CA ASN A 53 -10.85 -13.19 4.89
C ASN A 53 -11.75 -12.30 5.76
N VAL A 54 -11.28 -11.14 6.22
CA VAL A 54 -12.13 -10.20 6.96
C VAL A 54 -13.06 -9.47 5.99
N ASN A 55 -14.37 -9.63 6.19
CA ASN A 55 -15.40 -8.81 5.57
C ASN A 55 -16.02 -7.96 6.66
N MET A 56 -15.76 -6.66 6.63
CA MET A 56 -16.04 -5.78 7.75
C MET A 56 -17.08 -4.70 7.44
N ALA A 57 -17.99 -4.50 8.39
CA ALA A 57 -18.94 -3.41 8.43
C ALA A 57 -18.73 -2.53 9.66
N SER A 58 -18.99 -1.22 9.53
CA SER A 58 -19.17 -0.32 10.67
C SER A 58 -20.65 0.01 10.80
N VAL A 59 -21.20 -0.08 12.02
CA VAL A 59 -22.57 0.29 12.36
C VAL A 59 -22.50 1.44 13.35
N HIS A 60 -22.92 2.62 12.88
CA HIS A 60 -22.89 3.85 13.65
C HIS A 60 -24.27 4.13 14.24
N VAL A 61 -24.36 4.11 15.57
CA VAL A 61 -25.60 4.37 16.32
C VAL A 61 -25.49 5.73 16.99
N ASP A 62 -26.17 6.73 16.45
CA ASP A 62 -26.12 8.13 16.92
C ASP A 62 -24.68 8.59 17.25
N TYR A 63 -23.74 8.23 16.37
CA TYR A 63 -22.32 8.46 16.58
C TYR A 63 -21.82 9.64 15.73
N PRO A 64 -21.57 10.82 16.32
CA PRO A 64 -21.35 12.04 15.55
C PRO A 64 -20.03 12.06 14.76
N HIS A 65 -19.04 11.26 15.17
CA HIS A 65 -17.69 11.27 14.60
C HIS A 65 -17.42 10.09 13.64
N HIS A 66 -18.49 9.48 13.11
CA HIS A 66 -18.42 8.31 12.24
C HIS A 66 -17.51 8.53 11.02
N ALA A 67 -17.54 9.73 10.41
CA ALA A 67 -16.75 10.04 9.23
C ALA A 67 -15.24 9.95 9.49
N VAL A 68 -14.79 10.34 10.68
CA VAL A 68 -13.37 10.23 11.08
C VAL A 68 -13.02 8.77 11.36
N PHE A 69 -13.89 8.06 12.07
CA PHE A 69 -13.72 6.63 12.32
C PHE A 69 -13.56 5.84 11.01
N ASP A 70 -14.49 6.00 10.06
CA ASP A 70 -14.44 5.32 8.76
C ASP A 70 -13.23 5.76 7.92
N SER A 71 -12.88 7.04 7.94
CA SER A 71 -11.70 7.56 7.25
C SER A 71 -10.40 6.92 7.75
N ILE A 72 -10.32 6.54 9.02
CA ILE A 72 -9.17 5.82 9.58
C ILE A 72 -9.26 4.32 9.34
N THR A 73 -10.41 3.67 9.60
CA THR A 73 -10.53 2.21 9.38
C THR A 73 -10.25 1.83 7.93
N THR A 74 -10.67 2.66 6.97
CA THR A 74 -10.42 2.45 5.54
C THR A 74 -8.95 2.53 5.12
N LYS A 75 -8.06 3.07 5.96
CA LYS A 75 -6.61 3.04 5.76
C LYS A 75 -5.99 1.68 6.11
N TYR A 76 -6.67 0.90 6.96
CA TYR A 76 -6.24 -0.44 7.36
C TYR A 76 -6.92 -1.54 6.56
N TRP A 77 -8.24 -1.44 6.35
CA TRP A 77 -9.01 -2.45 5.63
C TRP A 77 -10.33 -1.93 5.05
N ALA A 78 -10.99 -2.73 4.22
CA ALA A 78 -12.30 -2.41 3.67
C ALA A 78 -13.35 -2.32 4.78
N THR A 79 -14.06 -1.20 4.88
CA THR A 79 -15.19 -1.03 5.81
C THR A 79 -16.42 -0.57 5.03
N SER A 80 -17.54 -1.27 5.19
CA SER A 80 -18.85 -0.79 4.69
C SER A 80 -19.62 -0.13 5.82
N PRO A 81 -19.93 1.18 5.75
CA PRO A 81 -20.62 1.87 6.82
C PRO A 81 -22.14 1.75 6.73
N PHE A 82 -22.78 1.61 7.89
CA PHE A 82 -24.22 1.60 8.10
C PHE A 82 -24.58 2.60 9.20
N TYR A 83 -25.66 3.35 9.00
CA TYR A 83 -26.09 4.42 9.88
C TYR A 83 -27.47 4.14 10.43
N ILE A 84 -27.61 4.14 11.75
CA ILE A 84 -28.88 3.95 12.44
C ILE A 84 -29.05 4.91 13.62
N ASN A 85 -30.30 5.10 14.03
CA ASN A 85 -30.67 5.82 15.23
C ASN A 85 -31.08 4.81 16.32
N SER A 86 -30.70 5.05 17.57
CA SER A 86 -30.99 4.20 18.73
C SER A 86 -32.49 3.99 19.02
N GLN A 87 -33.35 4.88 18.53
CA GLN A 87 -34.81 4.87 18.65
C GLN A 87 -35.50 4.24 17.43
N GLN A 88 -34.77 3.54 16.56
CA GLN A 88 -35.38 2.84 15.43
C GLN A 88 -36.34 1.72 15.88
N ARG A 89 -37.37 1.48 15.06
CA ARG A 89 -38.31 0.35 15.23
C ARG A 89 -37.62 -0.99 14.95
N ASP A 90 -38.11 -2.07 15.55
CA ASP A 90 -37.58 -3.45 15.41
C ASP A 90 -37.36 -3.86 13.95
N THR A 91 -38.30 -3.52 13.06
CA THR A 91 -38.22 -3.82 11.63
C THR A 91 -36.96 -3.26 10.96
N SER A 92 -36.42 -2.14 11.46
CA SER A 92 -35.19 -1.55 10.95
C SER A 92 -33.95 -2.33 11.39
N PHE A 93 -33.93 -2.85 12.62
CA PHE A 93 -32.85 -3.71 13.11
C PHE A 93 -32.84 -5.06 12.38
N PHE A 94 -34.00 -5.65 12.11
CA PHE A 94 -34.11 -6.87 11.31
C PHE A 94 -33.58 -6.67 9.88
N ALA A 95 -33.98 -5.58 9.23
CA ALA A 95 -33.47 -5.25 7.89
C ALA A 95 -31.96 -4.96 7.88
N LEU A 96 -31.40 -4.40 8.97
CA LEU A 96 -29.95 -4.23 9.12
C LEU A 96 -29.26 -5.60 9.28
N HIS A 97 -29.80 -6.49 10.11
CA HIS A 97 -29.26 -7.84 10.30
C HIS A 97 -29.16 -8.60 8.97
N ASP A 98 -30.19 -8.50 8.12
CA ASP A 98 -30.18 -9.08 6.76
C ASP A 98 -29.10 -8.50 5.85
N LYS A 99 -28.76 -7.22 6.00
CA LYS A 99 -27.65 -6.58 5.27
C LYS A 99 -26.30 -7.00 5.82
N LEU A 100 -26.20 -7.28 7.12
CA LEU A 100 -24.96 -7.63 7.80
C LEU A 100 -24.53 -9.10 7.59
N LYS A 101 -25.38 -9.96 7.01
CA LYS A 101 -25.10 -11.40 6.80
C LYS A 101 -23.82 -11.74 6.02
N PHE A 102 -23.28 -10.79 5.25
CA PHE A 102 -22.05 -10.98 4.47
C PHE A 102 -20.78 -10.52 5.19
N TYR A 103 -20.92 -10.00 6.42
CA TYR A 103 -19.83 -9.44 7.21
C TYR A 103 -19.53 -10.33 8.42
N ASN A 104 -18.29 -10.79 8.53
CA ASN A 104 -17.84 -11.63 9.65
C ASN A 104 -17.21 -10.82 10.78
N LEU A 105 -17.03 -9.50 10.58
CA LEU A 105 -16.64 -8.54 11.60
C LEU A 105 -17.54 -7.30 11.52
N VAL A 106 -18.18 -6.95 12.64
CA VAL A 106 -19.03 -5.77 12.76
C VAL A 106 -18.48 -4.86 13.86
N LEU A 107 -18.10 -3.65 13.48
CA LEU A 107 -17.66 -2.59 14.39
C LEU A 107 -18.88 -1.74 14.76
N VAL A 108 -19.32 -1.78 16.01
CA VAL A 108 -20.46 -0.99 16.47
C VAL A 108 -19.95 0.23 17.21
N THR A 109 -20.21 1.44 16.70
CA THR A 109 -19.82 2.69 17.39
C THR A 109 -21.03 3.34 18.05
N LEU A 110 -20.89 3.67 19.31
CA LEU A 110 -21.92 4.22 20.19
C LEU A 110 -21.41 5.51 20.85
N SER A 111 -22.30 6.46 21.11
CA SER A 111 -22.03 7.59 22.00
C SER A 111 -22.81 7.45 23.31
N ASP A 112 -22.43 8.20 24.34
CA ASP A 112 -23.19 8.32 25.58
C ASP A 112 -24.57 8.97 25.40
N GLN A 113 -24.81 9.59 24.23
CA GLN A 113 -26.10 10.12 23.82
C GLN A 113 -27.02 9.06 23.22
N ALA A 114 -26.49 7.90 22.82
CA ALA A 114 -27.28 6.80 22.27
C ALA A 114 -27.89 5.98 23.44
N PRO A 115 -29.21 6.06 23.70
CA PRO A 115 -29.85 5.14 24.64
C PRO A 115 -29.68 3.71 24.15
N LEU A 116 -29.10 2.86 25.00
CA LEU A 116 -29.05 1.43 24.74
C LEU A 116 -30.47 0.84 24.92
N SER A 117 -31.36 0.98 23.95
CA SER A 117 -32.70 0.37 24.04
C SER A 117 -32.60 -1.17 24.19
N LYS A 118 -33.65 -1.82 24.69
CA LYS A 118 -33.68 -3.29 24.76
C LYS A 118 -33.46 -3.88 23.35
N GLN A 119 -34.10 -3.28 22.36
CA GLN A 119 -34.00 -3.58 20.93
C GLN A 119 -32.56 -3.54 20.43
N LEU A 120 -31.81 -2.48 20.75
CA LEU A 120 -30.41 -2.36 20.33
C LEU A 120 -29.52 -3.41 20.99
N ILE A 121 -29.73 -3.70 22.28
CA ILE A 121 -29.00 -4.75 22.99
C ILE A 121 -29.32 -6.14 22.42
N ASP A 122 -30.59 -6.42 22.12
CA ASP A 122 -31.03 -7.66 21.49
C ASP A 122 -30.38 -7.81 20.10
N PHE A 123 -30.42 -6.76 19.28
CA PHE A 123 -29.73 -6.74 17.98
C PHE A 123 -28.24 -7.05 18.09
N ILE A 124 -27.53 -6.42 19.05
CA ILE A 124 -26.09 -6.70 19.23
C ILE A 124 -25.86 -8.14 19.71
N ASN A 125 -26.74 -8.67 20.57
CA ASN A 125 -26.69 -10.07 21.01
C ASN A 125 -26.91 -11.06 19.86
N ASP A 126 -27.87 -10.78 18.98
CA ASP A 126 -28.11 -11.59 17.79
C ASP A 126 -26.90 -11.53 16.85
N GLN A 127 -26.39 -10.32 16.58
CA GLN A 127 -25.26 -10.12 15.68
C GLN A 127 -23.97 -10.81 16.17
N ARG A 128 -23.68 -10.77 17.48
CA ARG A 128 -22.49 -11.46 18.04
C ARG A 128 -22.61 -12.99 18.02
N SER A 129 -23.81 -13.54 17.81
CA SER A 129 -24.00 -14.99 17.68
C SER A 129 -23.60 -15.52 16.29
N ILE A 130 -23.53 -14.64 15.28
CA ILE A 130 -23.22 -14.98 13.89
C ILE A 130 -21.95 -14.32 13.34
N SER A 131 -21.42 -13.31 14.03
CA SER A 131 -20.25 -12.54 13.59
C SER A 131 -19.41 -12.06 14.76
N ASN A 132 -18.15 -11.73 14.51
CA ASN A 132 -17.33 -11.06 15.50
C ASN A 132 -17.82 -9.62 15.65
N VAL A 133 -18.07 -9.17 16.88
CA VAL A 133 -18.50 -7.80 17.17
C VAL A 133 -17.44 -7.11 18.03
N VAL A 134 -17.13 -5.86 17.70
CA VAL A 134 -16.29 -4.97 18.52
C VAL A 134 -17.06 -3.70 18.76
N ILE A 135 -17.12 -3.24 20.01
CA ILE A 135 -17.85 -2.03 20.37
C ILE A 135 -16.86 -0.90 20.63
N VAL A 136 -17.16 0.27 20.07
CA VAL A 136 -16.52 1.54 20.43
C VAL A 136 -17.56 2.38 21.14
N LEU A 137 -17.30 2.76 22.39
CA LEU A 137 -18.17 3.63 23.16
C LEU A 137 -17.46 4.96 23.44
N ALA A 138 -18.03 6.07 22.98
CA ALA A 138 -17.52 7.40 23.29
C ALA A 138 -18.39 8.11 24.34
N GLY A 139 -17.75 8.79 25.30
CA GLY A 139 -18.41 9.63 26.31
C GLY A 139 -18.21 9.16 27.75
N ASN A 140 -19.04 9.65 28.66
CA ASN A 140 -18.82 9.58 30.11
C ASN A 140 -18.84 8.18 30.77
N GLY A 141 -19.16 7.13 30.01
CA GLY A 141 -19.16 5.75 30.50
C GLY A 141 -20.47 5.28 31.12
N ASN A 142 -21.54 6.08 31.13
CA ASN A 142 -22.86 5.71 31.67
C ASN A 142 -23.42 4.40 31.10
N ASN A 143 -23.08 4.10 29.85
CA ASN A 143 -23.52 2.90 29.15
C ASN A 143 -22.62 1.66 29.39
N LEU A 144 -21.44 1.81 30.03
CA LEU A 144 -20.48 0.71 30.20
C LEU A 144 -21.06 -0.48 30.96
N ALA A 145 -21.77 -0.23 32.06
CA ALA A 145 -22.37 -1.29 32.87
C ALA A 145 -23.34 -2.16 32.06
N ARG A 146 -23.98 -1.59 31.03
CA ARG A 146 -24.95 -2.29 30.18
C ARG A 146 -24.29 -3.14 29.09
N LEU A 147 -23.04 -2.83 28.74
CA LEU A 147 -22.26 -3.58 27.76
C LEU A 147 -21.58 -4.82 28.38
N GLU A 148 -21.51 -4.92 29.71
CA GLU A 148 -20.80 -6.02 30.38
C GLU A 148 -21.34 -7.41 30.02
N ALA A 149 -22.67 -7.51 29.82
CA ALA A 149 -23.35 -8.76 29.50
C ALA A 149 -23.07 -9.26 28.07
N LEU A 150 -22.63 -8.38 27.17
CA LEU A 150 -22.40 -8.72 25.76
C LEU A 150 -21.14 -9.57 25.56
N LYS A 151 -20.17 -9.48 26.48
CA LYS A 151 -18.90 -10.24 26.44
C LYS A 151 -18.15 -10.11 25.11
N VAL A 152 -18.19 -8.94 24.51
CA VAL A 152 -17.44 -8.56 23.30
C VAL A 152 -16.39 -7.49 23.64
N PRO A 153 -15.28 -7.38 22.90
CA PRO A 153 -14.32 -6.31 23.13
C PRO A 153 -14.97 -4.93 23.08
N VAL A 154 -14.67 -4.10 24.08
CA VAL A 154 -15.16 -2.72 24.17
C VAL A 154 -13.97 -1.77 24.24
N ILE A 155 -13.85 -0.88 23.27
CA ILE A 155 -12.94 0.26 23.32
C ILE A 155 -13.75 1.45 23.82
N TRP A 156 -13.50 1.84 25.07
CA TRP A 156 -14.13 3.00 25.67
C TRP A 156 -13.23 4.22 25.57
N CYS A 157 -13.76 5.29 25.00
CA CYS A 157 -13.13 6.60 24.95
C CYS A 157 -13.92 7.56 25.83
N LYS A 158 -13.31 8.10 26.88
CA LYS A 158 -13.98 9.06 27.78
C LYS A 158 -14.41 10.34 27.04
N ALA A 159 -13.61 10.78 26.07
CA ALA A 159 -13.92 11.90 25.20
C ALA A 159 -14.80 11.48 24.02
N ASN A 160 -15.83 12.28 23.73
CA ASN A 160 -16.64 12.18 22.51
C ASN A 160 -16.16 13.19 21.46
N THR A 161 -14.96 12.96 20.92
CA THR A 161 -14.30 13.83 19.94
C THR A 161 -13.84 13.05 18.69
N ALA A 162 -13.51 13.80 17.65
CA ALA A 162 -12.93 13.25 16.43
C ALA A 162 -11.59 12.54 16.68
N GLU A 163 -10.74 13.09 17.56
CA GLU A 163 -9.47 12.50 18.00
C GLU A 163 -9.68 11.15 18.69
N ALA A 164 -10.64 11.06 19.63
CA ALA A 164 -10.98 9.81 20.29
C ALA A 164 -11.48 8.74 19.32
N SER A 165 -12.25 9.16 18.31
CA SER A 165 -12.75 8.26 17.26
C SER A 165 -11.61 7.74 16.37
N SER A 166 -10.65 8.62 16.03
CA SER A 166 -9.42 8.25 15.33
C SER A 166 -8.59 7.25 16.15
N VAL A 167 -8.38 7.52 17.44
CA VAL A 167 -7.67 6.63 18.36
C VAL A 167 -8.35 5.26 18.43
N ALA A 168 -9.67 5.21 18.62
CA ALA A 168 -10.41 3.96 18.71
C ALA A 168 -10.24 3.11 17.44
N ALA A 169 -10.36 3.73 16.26
CA ALA A 169 -10.11 3.04 14.99
C ALA A 169 -8.68 2.49 14.91
N GLN A 170 -7.66 3.27 15.29
CA GLN A 170 -6.27 2.81 15.27
C GLN A 170 -5.98 1.71 16.29
N VAL A 171 -6.64 1.73 17.47
CA VAL A 171 -6.52 0.67 18.47
C VAL A 171 -7.03 -0.66 17.94
N ILE A 172 -8.15 -0.67 17.19
CA ILE A 172 -8.71 -1.89 16.57
C ILE A 172 -7.66 -2.59 15.70
N PHE A 173 -6.90 -1.84 14.92
CA PHE A 173 -5.91 -2.39 13.98
C PHE A 173 -4.48 -2.43 14.53
N GLY A 174 -4.24 -1.94 15.74
CA GLY A 174 -2.89 -1.88 16.33
C GLY A 174 -2.00 -0.77 15.75
N GLY A 175 -2.58 0.27 15.15
CA GLY A 175 -1.87 1.52 14.84
C GLY A 175 -1.51 2.33 16.08
N ILE A 176 -2.29 2.18 17.15
CA ILE A 176 -2.02 2.74 18.48
C ILE A 176 -2.06 1.60 19.52
N GLY A 177 -1.02 1.52 20.35
CA GLY A 177 -1.01 0.70 21.56
C GLY A 177 -1.62 1.45 22.73
N ILE A 178 -2.32 0.72 23.61
CA ILE A 178 -2.96 1.29 24.81
C ILE A 178 -2.64 0.44 26.03
N SER A 179 -2.56 1.07 27.20
CA SER A 179 -2.32 0.40 28.48
C SER A 179 -3.09 1.04 29.63
N ASN A 180 -4.06 1.91 29.33
CA ASN A 180 -4.82 2.61 30.35
C ASN A 180 -5.77 1.66 31.09
N ARG A 181 -6.25 2.11 32.26
CA ARG A 181 -7.17 1.38 33.13
C ARG A 181 -8.32 2.30 33.55
N LEU A 182 -9.44 1.71 33.94
CA LEU A 182 -10.60 2.45 34.45
C LEU A 182 -10.26 3.19 35.75
N ASP A 183 -10.64 4.47 35.81
CA ASP A 183 -10.54 5.33 36.99
C ASP A 183 -11.74 5.14 37.95
N ALA A 184 -12.81 4.49 37.51
CA ALA A 184 -14.01 4.21 38.29
C ALA A 184 -14.56 2.79 38.02
N THR A 185 -15.54 2.38 38.82
CA THR A 185 -16.25 1.12 38.64
C THR A 185 -17.56 1.35 37.89
N TYR A 186 -17.80 0.56 36.85
CA TYR A 186 -19.00 0.57 36.03
C TYR A 186 -19.62 -0.85 36.04
N GLY A 187 -20.71 -1.03 36.79
CA GLY A 187 -21.36 -2.34 36.90
C GLY A 187 -20.56 -3.37 37.70
N ASN A 188 -20.75 -4.65 37.37
CA ASN A 188 -20.19 -5.78 38.09
C ASN A 188 -18.87 -6.28 37.51
N VAL A 189 -18.68 -6.15 36.19
CA VAL A 189 -17.49 -6.67 35.50
C VAL A 189 -16.42 -5.58 35.34
N PHE A 190 -16.81 -4.37 34.96
CA PHE A 190 -15.86 -3.29 34.67
C PHE A 190 -15.48 -2.51 35.94
N LYS A 191 -14.66 -3.11 36.79
CA LYS A 191 -14.19 -2.51 38.06
C LYS A 191 -13.07 -1.49 37.84
N ARG A 192 -12.92 -0.52 38.75
CA ARG A 192 -11.75 0.38 38.83
C ARG A 192 -10.46 -0.44 38.70
N GLY A 193 -9.52 0.04 37.89
CA GLY A 193 -8.27 -0.66 37.60
C GLY A 193 -8.35 -1.71 36.49
N SER A 194 -9.53 -2.00 35.93
CA SER A 194 -9.67 -2.92 34.78
C SER A 194 -9.18 -2.28 33.48
N GLY A 195 -8.62 -3.07 32.60
CA GLY A 195 -8.23 -2.68 31.24
C GLY A 195 -7.18 -3.62 30.66
N TYR A 196 -7.24 -3.85 29.36
CA TYR A 196 -6.28 -4.66 28.61
C TYR A 196 -5.18 -3.77 28.03
N SER A 197 -3.98 -4.32 27.92
CA SER A 197 -2.86 -3.65 27.26
C SER A 197 -2.62 -4.24 25.87
N THR A 198 -2.27 -3.38 24.91
CA THR A 198 -1.87 -3.75 23.55
C THR A 198 -0.61 -3.00 23.16
N THR A 199 0.13 -3.53 22.18
CA THR A 199 1.30 -2.86 21.59
C THR A 199 0.98 -2.42 20.17
N LYS A 200 1.62 -1.33 19.74
CA LYS A 200 1.60 -0.90 18.33
C LYS A 200 2.20 -2.00 17.47
N SER A 201 1.52 -2.36 16.39
CA SER A 201 1.92 -3.43 15.47
C SER A 201 1.74 -3.06 13.99
N ARG A 202 0.97 -2.01 13.69
CA ARG A 202 0.79 -1.46 12.34
C ARG A 202 1.20 0.02 12.30
N LEU A 203 1.22 0.59 11.10
CA LEU A 203 1.38 2.04 10.93
C LEU A 203 0.27 2.76 11.70
N GLY A 204 0.62 3.76 12.49
CA GLY A 204 -0.33 4.74 13.02
C GLY A 204 -0.50 5.91 12.05
N TYR A 205 -1.51 6.73 12.29
CA TYR A 205 -1.79 7.95 11.54
C TYR A 205 -1.91 9.10 12.52
N ALA A 206 -0.92 9.98 12.50
CA ALA A 206 -0.74 11.00 13.51
C ALA A 206 -0.26 12.32 12.90
N ALA A 207 -0.18 13.35 13.72
CA ALA A 207 0.43 14.61 13.31
C ALA A 207 1.96 14.55 13.41
N PRO A 208 2.70 15.34 12.61
CA PRO A 208 4.17 15.42 12.69
C PRO A 208 4.70 15.64 14.10
N GLU A 209 3.99 16.43 14.91
CA GLU A 209 4.42 16.80 16.27
C GLU A 209 4.40 15.61 17.25
N THR A 210 3.78 14.49 16.88
CA THR A 210 3.82 13.25 17.67
C THR A 210 5.17 12.54 17.60
N VAL A 211 5.97 12.83 16.57
CA VAL A 211 7.33 12.30 16.36
C VAL A 211 8.38 13.42 16.37
N SER A 212 8.08 14.49 17.10
CA SER A 212 8.96 15.67 17.29
C SER A 212 9.25 16.51 16.04
N ILE A 213 8.59 16.23 14.90
CA ILE A 213 8.71 17.04 13.68
C ILE A 213 7.64 18.13 13.73
N LYS A 214 8.00 19.37 13.40
CA LYS A 214 7.02 20.45 13.34
C LYS A 214 6.36 20.48 11.96
N SER A 215 5.04 20.71 11.90
CA SER A 215 4.31 20.78 10.62
C SER A 215 4.88 21.84 9.65
N ASP A 216 5.42 22.96 10.17
CA ASP A 216 6.05 24.01 9.37
C ASP A 216 7.31 23.54 8.62
N GLN A 217 8.06 22.59 9.19
CA GLN A 217 9.24 22.00 8.55
C GLN A 217 8.88 21.19 7.29
N LEU A 218 7.66 20.66 7.23
CA LEU A 218 7.15 19.90 6.08
C LEU A 218 6.38 20.78 5.08
N SER A 219 6.04 22.01 5.45
CA SER A 219 5.25 22.91 4.58
C SER A 219 5.91 23.20 3.23
N ARG A 220 7.25 23.19 3.17
CA ARG A 220 8.02 23.37 1.92
C ARG A 220 7.66 22.33 0.85
N ILE A 221 7.22 21.14 1.26
CA ILE A 221 6.80 20.08 0.33
C ILE A 221 5.64 20.56 -0.55
N ASP A 222 4.68 21.29 0.03
CA ASP A 222 3.55 21.82 -0.72
C ASP A 222 4.02 22.73 -1.86
N SER A 223 4.91 23.67 -1.57
CA SER A 223 5.47 24.58 -2.57
C SER A 223 6.31 23.85 -3.63
N LEU A 224 7.08 22.83 -3.23
CA LEU A 224 7.88 22.03 -4.17
C LEU A 224 6.99 21.25 -5.16
N VAL A 225 5.91 20.65 -4.69
CA VAL A 225 4.98 19.91 -5.55
C VAL A 225 4.22 20.87 -6.46
N GLN A 226 3.72 22.00 -5.94
CA GLN A 226 3.03 23.01 -6.76
C GLN A 226 3.94 23.60 -7.83
N ALA A 227 5.20 23.91 -7.51
CA ALA A 227 6.18 24.37 -8.49
C ALA A 227 6.45 23.32 -9.57
N SER A 228 6.49 22.03 -9.21
CA SER A 228 6.67 20.93 -10.16
C SER A 228 5.47 20.80 -11.11
N ILE A 229 4.24 20.98 -10.60
CA ILE A 229 3.03 20.98 -11.43
C ILE A 229 3.03 22.16 -12.39
N ALA A 230 3.32 23.37 -11.88
CA ALA A 230 3.40 24.59 -12.68
C ALA A 230 4.49 24.52 -13.77
N ALA A 231 5.60 23.82 -13.49
CA ALA A 231 6.68 23.58 -14.45
C ALA A 231 6.41 22.40 -15.40
N HIS A 232 5.19 21.83 -15.39
CA HIS A 232 4.80 20.65 -16.17
C HIS A 232 5.77 19.45 -16.00
N VAL A 233 6.26 19.24 -14.78
CA VAL A 233 7.07 18.05 -14.42
C VAL A 233 6.17 16.85 -14.13
N THR A 234 4.98 17.08 -13.57
CA THR A 234 3.93 16.07 -13.38
C THR A 234 2.57 16.77 -13.24
N PRO A 235 1.45 16.22 -13.73
CA PRO A 235 0.14 16.85 -13.54
C PRO A 235 -0.41 16.60 -12.12
N GLY A 236 -0.06 15.45 -11.52
CA GLY A 236 -0.52 15.07 -10.19
C GLY A 236 0.56 14.38 -9.36
N ALA A 237 0.36 14.36 -8.04
CA ALA A 237 1.25 13.67 -7.12
C ALA A 237 0.52 13.21 -5.85
N VAL A 238 0.97 12.10 -5.26
CA VAL A 238 0.65 11.70 -3.88
C VAL A 238 1.95 11.48 -3.12
N VAL A 239 2.11 12.16 -1.99
CA VAL A 239 3.31 12.11 -1.14
C VAL A 239 2.91 11.57 0.23
N LEU A 240 3.63 10.54 0.69
CA LEU A 240 3.46 9.95 2.02
C LEU A 240 4.80 9.86 2.75
N LEU A 241 4.85 10.41 3.96
CA LEU A 241 5.99 10.31 4.88
C LEU A 241 5.57 9.59 6.14
N ALA A 242 6.32 8.55 6.52
CA ALA A 242 6.18 7.89 7.81
C ALA A 242 7.48 7.95 8.60
N LYS A 243 7.36 8.17 9.91
CA LYS A 243 8.45 8.26 10.87
C LYS A 243 8.02 7.56 12.15
N ASP A 244 8.88 6.73 12.73
CA ASP A 244 8.60 5.99 13.96
C ASP A 244 7.32 5.14 13.93
N GLY A 245 7.04 4.59 12.73
CA GLY A 245 5.84 3.80 12.48
C GLY A 245 4.55 4.62 12.43
N ASP A 246 4.62 5.96 12.35
CA ASP A 246 3.47 6.84 12.14
C ASP A 246 3.53 7.53 10.79
N VAL A 247 2.43 7.48 10.04
CA VAL A 247 2.23 8.30 8.85
C VAL A 247 1.87 9.72 9.31
N ILE A 248 2.80 10.64 9.08
CA ILE A 248 2.74 12.03 9.54
C ILE A 248 2.45 13.04 8.44
N PHE A 249 2.54 12.60 7.19
CA PHE A 249 2.22 13.41 6.02
C PHE A 249 1.64 12.50 4.95
N HIS A 250 0.45 12.79 4.47
CA HIS A 250 -0.17 12.06 3.37
C HIS A 250 -1.09 12.99 2.58
N LYS A 251 -0.59 13.52 1.46
CA LYS A 251 -1.28 14.56 0.67
C LYS A 251 -1.28 14.23 -0.82
N ALA A 252 -2.39 14.56 -1.46
CA ALA A 252 -2.56 14.52 -2.91
C ALA A 252 -2.54 15.95 -3.48
N TYR A 253 -1.99 16.08 -4.69
CA TYR A 253 -1.78 17.35 -5.37
C TYR A 253 -2.16 17.25 -6.85
N GLY A 254 -2.56 18.40 -7.41
CA GLY A 254 -2.87 18.53 -8.82
C GLY A 254 -4.05 17.65 -9.25
N SER A 255 -3.93 17.11 -10.45
CA SER A 255 -4.99 16.36 -11.13
C SER A 255 -4.38 15.23 -11.95
N HIS A 256 -5.23 14.30 -12.39
CA HIS A 256 -4.82 13.19 -13.24
C HIS A 256 -4.16 13.67 -14.54
N THR A 257 -4.62 14.80 -15.07
CA THR A 257 -4.14 15.42 -16.31
C THR A 257 -3.94 16.92 -16.12
N TYR A 258 -3.23 17.57 -17.05
CA TYR A 258 -3.06 19.04 -17.02
C TYR A 258 -4.36 19.81 -17.32
N ALA A 259 -5.38 19.14 -17.87
CA ALA A 259 -6.70 19.74 -18.06
C ALA A 259 -7.46 19.97 -16.75
N ALA A 260 -6.99 19.38 -15.64
CA ALA A 260 -7.53 19.58 -14.29
C ALA A 260 -9.01 19.22 -14.08
N THR A 261 -9.53 18.25 -14.84
CA THR A 261 -10.91 17.77 -14.73
C THR A 261 -11.12 16.78 -13.58
N GLU A 262 -10.09 15.99 -13.25
CA GLU A 262 -10.13 14.96 -12.22
C GLU A 262 -9.03 15.23 -11.18
N PRO A 263 -9.36 15.78 -9.99
CA PRO A 263 -8.37 16.00 -8.94
C PRO A 263 -7.76 14.70 -8.45
N THR A 264 -6.45 14.71 -8.19
CA THR A 264 -5.74 13.57 -7.60
C THR A 264 -6.24 13.32 -6.17
N LYS A 265 -6.45 12.06 -5.81
CA LYS A 265 -6.92 11.59 -4.51
C LYS A 265 -5.89 10.67 -3.86
N LEU A 266 -5.95 10.55 -2.53
CA LEU A 266 -5.03 9.71 -1.75
C LEU A 266 -5.15 8.21 -2.09
N ASP A 267 -6.32 7.79 -2.57
CA ASP A 267 -6.62 6.41 -2.91
C ASP A 267 -6.58 6.13 -4.42
N ASP A 268 -6.09 7.06 -5.23
CA ASP A 268 -5.88 6.84 -6.65
C ASP A 268 -4.75 5.80 -6.90
N ILE A 269 -4.88 5.09 -8.02
CA ILE A 269 -4.04 3.97 -8.40
C ILE A 269 -3.06 4.42 -9.49
N PHE A 270 -1.76 4.33 -9.19
CA PHE A 270 -0.66 4.73 -10.06
C PHE A 270 0.03 3.50 -10.67
N ASP A 271 0.52 3.64 -11.91
CA ASP A 271 1.49 2.70 -12.49
C ASP A 271 2.84 2.85 -11.77
N LEU A 272 3.30 1.77 -11.13
CA LEU A 272 4.48 1.81 -10.28
C LEU A 272 5.79 1.62 -11.06
N ALA A 273 5.73 1.24 -12.34
CA ALA A 273 6.91 0.94 -13.17
C ALA A 273 7.91 0.03 -12.41
N SER A 274 9.20 0.37 -12.42
CA SER A 274 10.26 -0.43 -11.77
C SER A 274 10.19 -0.56 -10.26
N VAL A 275 9.34 0.19 -9.55
CA VAL A 275 9.04 -0.12 -8.14
C VAL A 275 8.43 -1.53 -8.00
N THR A 276 7.85 -2.08 -9.07
CA THR A 276 7.45 -3.51 -9.19
C THR A 276 8.58 -4.46 -8.77
N LYS A 277 9.83 -4.19 -9.15
CA LYS A 277 10.98 -5.08 -8.86
C LYS A 277 11.08 -5.36 -7.36
N VAL A 278 11.04 -4.30 -6.55
CA VAL A 278 11.21 -4.34 -5.09
C VAL A 278 9.89 -4.49 -4.32
N SER A 279 8.75 -4.36 -4.99
CA SER A 279 7.42 -4.51 -4.38
C SER A 279 6.72 -5.83 -4.72
N ALA A 280 7.20 -6.57 -5.72
CA ALA A 280 6.64 -7.87 -6.12
C ALA A 280 7.72 -8.96 -6.20
N THR A 281 8.69 -8.82 -7.11
CA THR A 281 9.65 -9.90 -7.41
C THR A 281 10.63 -10.14 -6.27
N THR A 282 11.26 -9.09 -5.75
CA THR A 282 12.21 -9.20 -4.63
C THR A 282 11.58 -9.81 -3.37
N PRO A 283 10.41 -9.34 -2.85
CA PRO A 283 9.80 -10.00 -1.69
C PRO A 283 9.39 -11.45 -1.98
N ALA A 284 8.98 -11.78 -3.20
CA ALA A 284 8.71 -13.17 -3.56
C ALA A 284 9.95 -14.06 -3.48
N ILE A 285 11.10 -13.57 -3.99
CA ILE A 285 12.38 -14.27 -3.85
C ILE A 285 12.79 -14.39 -2.38
N MET A 286 12.62 -13.34 -1.56
CA MET A 286 12.90 -13.39 -0.11
C MET A 286 12.05 -14.45 0.60
N ARG A 287 10.75 -14.49 0.31
CA ARG A 287 9.82 -15.50 0.88
C ARG A 287 10.22 -16.92 0.51
N LEU A 288 10.60 -17.14 -0.75
CA LEU A 288 11.03 -18.45 -1.24
C LEU A 288 12.40 -18.85 -0.69
N TYR A 289 13.29 -17.89 -0.48
CA TYR A 289 14.58 -18.08 0.18
C TYR A 289 14.41 -18.50 1.65
N ASP A 290 13.51 -17.85 2.39
CA ASP A 290 13.17 -18.23 3.77
C ASP A 290 12.59 -19.64 3.83
N LYS A 291 11.65 -19.95 2.92
CA LYS A 291 11.04 -21.28 2.78
C LYS A 291 12.00 -22.34 2.21
N LYS A 292 13.28 -22.02 1.97
CA LYS A 292 14.30 -22.91 1.39
C LYS A 292 13.88 -23.54 0.06
N ARG A 293 13.02 -22.85 -0.69
CA ARG A 293 12.57 -23.25 -2.04
C ARG A 293 13.56 -22.82 -3.12
N LEU A 294 14.48 -21.91 -2.78
CA LEU A 294 15.61 -21.50 -3.59
C LEU A 294 16.81 -21.09 -2.74
N SER A 295 18.00 -21.08 -3.34
CA SER A 295 19.22 -20.43 -2.83
C SER A 295 19.61 -19.27 -3.74
N LEU A 296 20.17 -18.20 -3.18
CA LEU A 296 20.72 -17.08 -3.95
C LEU A 296 21.86 -17.49 -4.90
N THR A 297 22.55 -18.59 -4.59
CA THR A 297 23.63 -19.16 -5.43
C THR A 297 23.13 -20.19 -6.43
N ASP A 298 21.84 -20.53 -6.43
CA ASP A 298 21.31 -21.44 -7.45
C ASP A 298 21.49 -20.81 -8.83
N PRO A 299 21.89 -21.59 -9.85
CA PRO A 299 21.82 -21.15 -11.22
C PRO A 299 20.35 -21.02 -11.64
N ILE A 300 20.03 -19.96 -12.38
CA ILE A 300 18.69 -19.71 -12.93
C ILE A 300 18.23 -20.88 -13.79
N SER A 301 19.16 -21.60 -14.45
CA SER A 301 18.89 -22.79 -15.25
C SER A 301 18.27 -23.96 -14.47
N ARG A 302 18.36 -23.94 -13.13
CA ARG A 302 17.59 -24.86 -12.27
C ARG A 302 16.09 -24.67 -12.46
N TYR A 303 15.64 -23.42 -12.53
CA TYR A 303 14.23 -23.03 -12.61
C TYR A 303 13.78 -22.79 -14.04
N VAL A 304 14.64 -22.18 -14.86
CA VAL A 304 14.39 -21.89 -16.27
C VAL A 304 15.10 -22.93 -17.13
N ALA A 305 14.50 -24.10 -17.30
CA ALA A 305 15.17 -25.24 -17.94
C ALA A 305 15.74 -24.95 -19.33
N ARG A 306 15.12 -24.04 -20.10
CA ARG A 306 15.58 -23.64 -21.45
C ARG A 306 16.95 -22.94 -21.46
N THR A 307 17.43 -22.41 -20.33
CA THR A 307 18.77 -21.79 -20.25
C THR A 307 19.89 -22.79 -19.99
N ARG A 308 19.59 -24.05 -19.65
CA ARG A 308 20.59 -25.10 -19.37
C ARG A 308 21.52 -25.36 -20.56
N THR A 309 20.99 -25.23 -21.78
CA THR A 309 21.72 -25.48 -23.03
C THR A 309 22.26 -24.20 -23.66
N ILE A 310 22.21 -23.06 -22.98
CA ILE A 310 22.68 -21.77 -23.48
C ILE A 310 23.96 -21.41 -22.70
N PRO A 311 25.16 -21.61 -23.28
CA PRO A 311 26.42 -21.58 -22.53
C PRO A 311 26.67 -20.32 -21.70
N ASP A 312 26.30 -19.14 -22.21
CA ASP A 312 26.51 -17.86 -21.54
C ASP A 312 25.50 -17.57 -20.42
N LYS A 313 24.41 -18.34 -20.32
CA LYS A 313 23.33 -18.18 -19.32
C LYS A 313 23.22 -19.32 -18.33
N ALA A 314 23.69 -20.51 -18.68
CA ALA A 314 23.48 -21.75 -17.92
C ALA A 314 23.92 -21.65 -16.46
N THR A 315 24.93 -20.83 -16.16
CA THR A 315 25.53 -20.67 -14.83
C THR A 315 25.23 -19.32 -14.17
N ILE A 316 24.38 -18.47 -14.78
CA ILE A 316 23.97 -17.21 -14.14
C ILE A 316 23.12 -17.53 -12.92
N THR A 317 23.49 -16.96 -11.78
CA THR A 317 22.83 -17.20 -10.49
C THR A 317 21.72 -16.20 -10.19
N ILE A 318 20.83 -16.56 -9.27
CA ILE A 318 19.77 -15.67 -8.77
C ILE A 318 20.36 -14.36 -8.21
N ARG A 319 21.45 -14.44 -7.42
CA ARG A 319 22.12 -13.25 -6.86
C ARG A 319 22.65 -12.30 -7.94
N GLU A 320 23.23 -12.83 -9.01
CA GLU A 320 23.73 -12.00 -10.12
C GLU A 320 22.59 -11.26 -10.82
N ALA A 321 21.44 -11.92 -10.99
CA ALA A 321 20.25 -11.26 -11.55
C ALA A 321 19.68 -10.18 -10.63
N LEU A 322 19.56 -10.44 -9.32
CA LEU A 322 19.09 -9.47 -8.32
C LEU A 322 20.00 -8.21 -8.22
N LEU A 323 21.29 -8.36 -8.51
CA LEU A 323 22.25 -7.27 -8.53
C LEU A 323 22.30 -6.53 -9.88
N HIS A 324 21.62 -7.04 -10.91
CA HIS A 324 21.83 -6.61 -12.30
C HIS A 324 23.30 -6.73 -12.74
N GLU A 325 23.96 -7.81 -12.31
CA GLU A 325 25.34 -8.15 -12.66
C GLU A 325 25.44 -9.45 -13.47
N ALA A 326 24.29 -10.01 -13.84
CA ALA A 326 24.19 -11.18 -14.70
C ALA A 326 24.73 -10.94 -16.13
N GLY A 327 24.84 -9.68 -16.55
CA GLY A 327 25.29 -9.31 -17.91
C GLY A 327 24.21 -9.43 -18.98
N TYR A 328 22.95 -9.70 -18.60
CA TYR A 328 21.81 -9.73 -19.51
C TYR A 328 21.62 -8.40 -20.23
N THR A 329 21.11 -8.48 -21.47
CA THR A 329 20.70 -7.32 -22.26
C THR A 329 19.81 -6.38 -21.43
N PRO A 330 20.10 -5.06 -21.39
CA PRO A 330 19.39 -4.12 -20.53
C PRO A 330 17.89 -4.06 -20.80
N TYR A 331 17.53 -3.93 -22.07
CA TYR A 331 16.18 -3.70 -22.53
C TYR A 331 16.02 -4.25 -23.95
N ILE A 332 14.90 -4.91 -24.23
CA ILE A 332 14.58 -5.48 -25.55
C ILE A 332 13.29 -4.84 -26.04
N LYS A 333 13.35 -4.22 -27.22
CA LYS A 333 12.21 -3.56 -27.86
C LYS A 333 11.34 -4.54 -28.64
N PHE A 334 10.63 -5.41 -27.93
CA PHE A 334 9.80 -6.46 -28.56
C PHE A 334 8.74 -5.92 -29.53
N TYR A 335 8.29 -4.67 -29.33
CA TYR A 335 7.31 -4.00 -30.17
C TYR A 335 7.83 -3.66 -31.58
N GLU A 336 9.16 -3.52 -31.77
CA GLU A 336 9.75 -3.28 -33.10
C GLU A 336 9.62 -4.51 -34.03
N SER A 337 9.30 -5.68 -33.47
CA SER A 337 9.06 -6.91 -34.24
C SER A 337 7.58 -7.15 -34.59
N LEU A 338 6.68 -6.24 -34.20
CA LEU A 338 5.24 -6.41 -34.45
C LEU A 338 4.91 -6.32 -35.94
N LYS A 339 4.11 -7.28 -36.40
CA LYS A 339 3.49 -7.27 -37.73
C LYS A 339 2.05 -6.77 -37.61
N PRO A 340 1.46 -6.21 -38.68
CA PRO A 340 0.04 -5.85 -38.69
C PRO A 340 -0.88 -7.02 -38.29
N THR A 341 -0.49 -8.26 -38.60
CA THR A 341 -1.23 -9.48 -38.23
C THR A 341 -1.13 -9.86 -36.75
N ASP A 342 -0.16 -9.29 -36.01
CA ASP A 342 0.02 -9.57 -34.59
C ASP A 342 -0.92 -8.75 -33.69
N VAL A 343 -1.65 -7.78 -34.25
CA VAL A 343 -2.52 -6.87 -33.49
C VAL A 343 -3.94 -6.83 -34.03
N SER A 344 -4.89 -6.51 -33.16
CA SER A 344 -6.32 -6.36 -33.48
C SER A 344 -6.94 -5.25 -32.63
N THR A 345 -7.98 -4.59 -33.16
CA THR A 345 -8.80 -3.63 -32.41
C THR A 345 -9.82 -4.29 -31.48
N ASP A 346 -10.14 -5.56 -31.75
CA ASP A 346 -11.13 -6.35 -31.04
C ASP A 346 -10.53 -7.58 -30.38
N SER A 347 -11.10 -7.94 -29.23
CA SER A 347 -10.73 -9.15 -28.49
C SER A 347 -11.28 -10.40 -29.17
N SER A 348 -10.46 -11.45 -29.21
CA SER A 348 -10.89 -12.79 -29.62
C SER A 348 -9.94 -13.84 -29.03
N ALA A 349 -10.22 -15.13 -29.24
CA ALA A 349 -9.29 -16.19 -28.90
C ALA A 349 -7.93 -16.04 -29.61
N ALA A 350 -7.91 -15.46 -30.81
CA ALA A 350 -6.69 -15.16 -31.55
C ALA A 350 -5.96 -13.91 -31.04
N TYR A 351 -6.64 -13.00 -30.35
CA TYR A 351 -6.11 -11.73 -29.80
C TYR A 351 -6.57 -11.52 -28.34
N PRO A 352 -6.09 -12.34 -27.38
CA PRO A 352 -6.57 -12.30 -26.00
C PRO A 352 -5.89 -11.22 -25.15
N THR A 353 -4.69 -10.78 -25.52
CA THR A 353 -3.86 -9.92 -24.67
C THR A 353 -4.16 -8.45 -24.89
N LYS A 354 -4.90 -7.82 -23.99
CA LYS A 354 -5.23 -6.39 -24.07
C LYS A 354 -4.09 -5.51 -23.53
N VAL A 355 -3.45 -4.73 -24.40
CA VAL A 355 -2.32 -3.85 -24.04
C VAL A 355 -2.70 -2.37 -23.91
N ALA A 356 -3.83 -1.99 -24.49
CA ALA A 356 -4.51 -0.70 -24.31
C ALA A 356 -6.01 -0.84 -24.66
N ASP A 357 -6.79 0.23 -24.49
CA ASP A 357 -8.18 0.25 -24.96
C ASP A 357 -8.21 0.09 -26.49
N HIS A 358 -9.00 -0.86 -27.00
CA HIS A 358 -9.05 -1.24 -28.43
C HIS A 358 -7.70 -1.62 -29.06
N TYR A 359 -6.78 -2.19 -28.26
CA TYR A 359 -5.49 -2.68 -28.76
C TYR A 359 -5.19 -4.04 -28.12
N PHE A 360 -5.26 -5.09 -28.95
CA PHE A 360 -5.08 -6.48 -28.54
C PHE A 360 -3.94 -7.12 -29.30
N LEU A 361 -3.08 -7.84 -28.60
CA LEU A 361 -1.96 -8.60 -29.14
C LEU A 361 -2.37 -10.06 -29.36
N ARG A 362 -1.83 -10.67 -30.42
CA ARG A 362 -2.13 -12.06 -30.78
C ARG A 362 -1.79 -13.05 -29.66
N ALA A 363 -2.50 -14.17 -29.66
CA ALA A 363 -2.23 -15.28 -28.75
C ALA A 363 -0.78 -15.76 -28.89
N ASN A 364 -0.20 -16.19 -27.76
CA ASN A 364 1.13 -16.76 -27.64
C ASN A 364 2.31 -15.87 -28.08
N TYR A 365 2.11 -14.55 -28.30
CA TYR A 365 3.21 -13.67 -28.71
C TYR A 365 4.42 -13.72 -27.74
N PHE A 366 4.17 -13.81 -26.44
CA PHE A 366 5.23 -14.00 -25.45
C PHE A 366 6.02 -15.29 -25.70
N ALA A 367 5.34 -16.43 -25.83
CA ALA A 367 5.98 -17.74 -25.99
C ALA A 367 6.67 -17.91 -27.35
N ASP A 368 6.09 -17.35 -28.41
CA ASP A 368 6.53 -17.53 -29.80
C ASP A 368 7.62 -16.51 -30.20
N VAL A 369 7.58 -15.30 -29.64
CA VAL A 369 8.45 -14.19 -30.05
C VAL A 369 9.31 -13.71 -28.90
N MET A 370 8.69 -13.20 -27.83
CA MET A 370 9.44 -12.50 -26.78
C MET A 370 10.42 -13.43 -26.08
N TRP A 371 9.96 -14.59 -25.62
CA TRP A 371 10.76 -15.52 -24.86
C TRP A 371 11.92 -16.12 -25.68
N PRO A 372 11.73 -16.56 -26.94
CA PRO A 372 12.84 -16.95 -27.80
C PRO A 372 13.86 -15.83 -28.04
N VAL A 373 13.42 -14.58 -28.22
CA VAL A 373 14.32 -13.43 -28.37
C VAL A 373 15.12 -13.20 -27.09
N THR A 374 14.47 -13.23 -25.92
CA THR A 374 15.13 -13.12 -24.61
C THR A 374 16.19 -14.20 -24.41
N LEU A 375 15.90 -15.46 -24.75
CA LEU A 375 16.85 -16.57 -24.59
C LEU A 375 18.07 -16.44 -25.52
N ARG A 376 17.87 -15.91 -26.74
CA ARG A 376 18.94 -15.70 -27.72
C ARG A 376 19.77 -14.43 -27.48
N SER A 377 19.30 -13.50 -26.65
CA SER A 377 20.00 -12.24 -26.41
C SER A 377 21.36 -12.49 -25.74
N THR A 378 22.36 -11.66 -26.03
CA THR A 378 23.74 -11.86 -25.58
C THR A 378 23.92 -11.51 -24.10
N VAL A 379 24.85 -12.20 -23.43
CA VAL A 379 25.38 -11.81 -22.12
C VAL A 379 26.75 -11.14 -22.32
N GLU A 380 26.82 -9.81 -22.10
CA GLU A 380 28.00 -9.02 -22.50
C GLU A 380 28.82 -8.49 -21.32
N THR A 381 28.15 -8.18 -20.20
CA THR A 381 28.75 -7.43 -19.10
C THR A 381 28.67 -8.15 -17.76
N ARG A 382 28.74 -9.49 -17.77
CA ARG A 382 28.63 -10.28 -16.53
C ARG A 382 29.68 -9.86 -15.51
N GLY A 383 29.26 -9.69 -14.26
CA GLY A 383 30.07 -9.15 -13.15
C GLY A 383 30.13 -7.62 -13.08
N LYS A 384 29.55 -6.90 -14.05
CA LYS A 384 29.41 -5.44 -14.01
C LYS A 384 27.94 -5.06 -13.83
N PHE A 385 27.69 -4.02 -13.02
CA PHE A 385 26.34 -3.50 -12.86
C PHE A 385 25.84 -2.85 -14.15
N VAL A 386 24.83 -3.47 -14.75
CA VAL A 386 24.09 -2.93 -15.90
C VAL A 386 22.61 -3.22 -15.67
N TYR A 387 21.85 -2.18 -15.39
CA TYR A 387 20.41 -2.29 -15.11
C TYR A 387 19.68 -3.00 -16.26
N SER A 388 19.03 -4.12 -15.95
CA SER A 388 18.45 -5.03 -16.96
C SER A 388 17.07 -5.52 -16.56
N ASP A 389 16.12 -5.35 -17.46
CA ASP A 389 14.78 -5.89 -17.30
C ASP A 389 14.77 -7.41 -17.50
N VAL A 390 15.62 -7.95 -18.38
CA VAL A 390 15.75 -9.40 -18.61
C VAL A 390 16.13 -10.15 -17.33
N SER A 391 16.97 -9.56 -16.47
CA SER A 391 17.23 -10.13 -15.13
C SER A 391 15.93 -10.42 -14.37
N MET A 392 14.96 -9.52 -14.45
CA MET A 392 13.72 -9.66 -13.71
C MET A 392 12.70 -10.57 -14.42
N TYR A 393 12.75 -10.69 -15.74
CA TYR A 393 11.96 -11.69 -16.48
C TYR A 393 12.37 -13.08 -16.00
N MET A 394 13.67 -13.33 -15.92
CA MET A 394 14.21 -14.59 -15.40
C MET A 394 13.83 -14.81 -13.93
N LEU A 395 13.86 -13.77 -13.09
CA LEU A 395 13.46 -13.89 -11.68
C LEU A 395 11.95 -14.13 -11.50
N LYS A 396 11.10 -13.61 -12.37
CA LYS A 396 9.67 -14.00 -12.40
C LYS A 396 9.53 -15.50 -12.66
N GLU A 397 10.18 -16.03 -13.69
CA GLU A 397 10.13 -17.47 -14.00
C GLU A 397 10.68 -18.33 -12.84
N VAL A 398 11.71 -17.85 -12.13
CA VAL A 398 12.21 -18.48 -10.89
C VAL A 398 11.12 -18.53 -9.83
N VAL A 399 10.42 -17.41 -9.56
CA VAL A 399 9.32 -17.36 -8.59
C VAL A 399 8.21 -18.32 -8.98
N GLU A 400 7.76 -18.28 -10.23
CA GLU A 400 6.63 -19.09 -10.70
C GLU A 400 6.96 -20.59 -10.68
N THR A 401 8.17 -20.97 -11.08
CA THR A 401 8.64 -22.35 -11.00
C THR A 401 8.80 -22.84 -9.57
N ALA A 402 9.40 -22.02 -8.69
CA ALA A 402 9.67 -22.41 -7.30
C ALA A 402 8.40 -22.44 -6.44
N SER A 403 7.39 -21.63 -6.77
CA SER A 403 6.14 -21.53 -6.02
C SER A 403 4.97 -22.32 -6.62
N HIS A 404 5.05 -22.70 -7.90
CA HIS A 404 3.94 -23.24 -8.70
C HIS A 404 2.74 -22.29 -8.79
N ARG A 405 2.98 -20.98 -8.72
CA ARG A 405 1.94 -19.96 -8.77
C ARG A 405 2.39 -18.79 -9.65
N PRO A 406 1.49 -18.20 -10.46
CA PRO A 406 1.79 -16.96 -11.17
C PRO A 406 2.24 -15.85 -10.20
N LEU A 407 3.18 -15.00 -10.64
CA LEU A 407 3.77 -13.97 -9.77
C LEU A 407 2.70 -13.07 -9.14
N ASN A 408 1.74 -12.59 -9.93
CA ASN A 408 0.65 -11.73 -9.48
C ASN A 408 -0.21 -12.38 -8.39
N GLU A 409 -0.49 -13.68 -8.50
CA GLU A 409 -1.24 -14.41 -7.49
C GLU A 409 -0.40 -14.68 -6.24
N PHE A 410 0.87 -15.00 -6.41
CA PHE A 410 1.79 -15.26 -5.31
C PHE A 410 1.89 -14.03 -4.40
N VAL A 411 2.21 -12.86 -4.97
CA VAL A 411 2.41 -11.65 -4.16
C VAL A 411 1.11 -11.10 -3.58
N LEU A 412 -0.01 -11.24 -4.30
CA LEU A 412 -1.33 -10.85 -3.79
C LEU A 412 -1.68 -11.63 -2.51
N ASN A 413 -1.43 -12.93 -2.50
CA ASN A 413 -1.85 -13.81 -1.40
C ASN A 413 -0.81 -13.95 -0.28
N GLU A 414 0.49 -13.91 -0.57
CA GLU A 414 1.52 -14.03 0.47
C GLU A 414 1.82 -12.68 1.15
N PHE A 415 1.55 -11.56 0.48
CA PHE A 415 1.91 -10.23 0.98
C PHE A 415 0.72 -9.26 0.99
N TYR A 416 0.14 -8.92 -0.16
CA TYR A 416 -0.73 -7.75 -0.23
C TYR A 416 -1.99 -7.88 0.62
N LEU A 417 -2.76 -8.96 0.44
CA LEU A 417 -3.99 -9.16 1.22
C LEU A 417 -3.71 -9.33 2.72
N PRO A 418 -2.78 -10.20 3.17
CA PRO A 418 -2.51 -10.34 4.60
C PRO A 418 -1.97 -9.07 5.28
N LEU A 419 -1.18 -8.27 4.56
CA LEU A 419 -0.65 -7.00 5.06
C LEU A 419 -1.72 -5.91 5.18
N GLY A 420 -2.86 -6.04 4.50
CA GLY A 420 -3.88 -4.99 4.45
C GLY A 420 -3.85 -4.13 3.18
N MET A 421 -2.99 -4.47 2.21
CA MET A 421 -2.81 -3.73 0.96
C MET A 421 -3.86 -4.16 -0.07
N ARG A 422 -4.96 -3.40 -0.17
CA ARG A 422 -6.10 -3.77 -1.04
C ARG A 422 -6.00 -3.25 -2.47
N SER A 423 -5.24 -2.17 -2.64
CA SER A 423 -5.12 -1.41 -3.88
C SER A 423 -3.96 -1.93 -4.73
N THR A 424 -2.85 -2.30 -4.09
CA THR A 424 -1.66 -2.77 -4.78
C THR A 424 -1.88 -4.12 -5.47
N GLY A 425 -1.37 -4.27 -6.68
CA GLY A 425 -1.37 -5.51 -7.47
C GLY A 425 -1.38 -5.24 -8.97
N TYR A 426 -1.41 -6.31 -9.75
CA TYR A 426 -1.39 -6.22 -11.22
C TYR A 426 -2.81 -6.01 -11.79
N LEU A 427 -2.88 -5.68 -13.08
CA LEU A 427 -4.11 -5.63 -13.89
C LEU A 427 -5.24 -4.78 -13.27
N PRO A 428 -5.01 -3.47 -13.03
CA PRO A 428 -5.93 -2.63 -12.26
C PRO A 428 -7.30 -2.46 -12.92
N ARG A 429 -7.40 -2.57 -14.26
CA ARG A 429 -8.68 -2.47 -15.00
C ARG A 429 -9.65 -3.62 -14.70
N ASN A 430 -9.15 -4.73 -14.14
CA ASN A 430 -10.00 -5.84 -13.69
C ASN A 430 -10.48 -5.65 -12.24
N ARG A 431 -9.97 -4.63 -11.53
CA ARG A 431 -10.15 -4.46 -10.08
C ARG A 431 -10.77 -3.13 -9.69
N PHE A 432 -10.56 -2.09 -10.50
CA PHE A 432 -10.96 -0.72 -10.17
C PHE A 432 -11.65 -0.03 -11.34
N PRO A 433 -12.60 0.87 -11.05
CA PRO A 433 -13.16 1.75 -12.08
C PRO A 433 -12.04 2.62 -12.66
N ARG A 434 -12.13 2.91 -13.96
CA ARG A 434 -11.15 3.71 -14.70
C ARG A 434 -10.86 5.07 -14.04
N SER A 435 -11.88 5.70 -13.45
CA SER A 435 -11.79 6.99 -12.74
C SER A 435 -10.97 6.99 -11.44
N ARG A 436 -10.57 5.81 -10.94
CA ARG A 436 -9.61 5.69 -9.82
C ARG A 436 -8.19 5.40 -10.28
N ILE A 437 -7.96 5.26 -11.59
CA ILE A 437 -6.66 4.89 -12.15
C ILE A 437 -6.10 6.11 -12.87
N VAL A 438 -4.96 6.58 -12.40
CA VAL A 438 -4.28 7.75 -12.98
C VAL A 438 -3.78 7.39 -14.38
N PRO A 439 -4.04 8.22 -15.41
CA PRO A 439 -3.47 8.01 -16.73
C PRO A 439 -1.95 8.18 -16.67
N THR A 440 -1.23 7.21 -17.22
CA THR A 440 0.23 7.23 -17.21
C THR A 440 0.75 8.22 -18.25
N THR A 441 0.18 8.22 -19.45
CA THR A 441 0.56 9.12 -20.56
C THR A 441 -0.60 9.24 -21.57
N GLU A 442 -0.74 10.39 -22.26
CA GLU A 442 -1.70 10.55 -23.38
C GLU A 442 -1.22 9.84 -24.63
N ASN A 443 0.09 9.73 -24.79
CA ASN A 443 0.72 9.03 -25.89
C ASN A 443 2.07 8.50 -25.45
N ASP A 444 2.27 7.19 -25.56
CA ASP A 444 3.60 6.63 -25.31
C ASP A 444 4.60 7.05 -26.39
N ASN A 445 4.22 7.21 -27.67
CA ASN A 445 5.04 7.61 -28.83
C ASN A 445 6.07 6.58 -29.33
N TRP A 446 5.99 5.33 -28.88
CA TRP A 446 6.93 4.28 -29.31
C TRP A 446 6.27 2.92 -29.51
N PHE A 447 5.16 2.63 -28.82
CA PHE A 447 4.50 1.33 -28.92
C PHE A 447 3.03 1.47 -29.33
N ARG A 448 2.17 1.97 -28.45
CA ARG A 448 0.71 2.00 -28.68
C ARG A 448 0.27 3.27 -29.38
N ASN A 449 1.04 4.35 -29.28
CA ASN A 449 0.74 5.66 -29.85
C ASN A 449 -0.65 6.22 -29.43
N MET A 450 -1.04 5.98 -28.18
CA MET A 450 -2.37 6.33 -27.65
C MET A 450 -2.37 6.49 -26.13
N LEU A 451 -3.53 6.89 -25.58
CA LEU A 451 -3.74 7.03 -24.14
C LEU A 451 -3.52 5.71 -23.40
N VAL A 452 -2.64 5.73 -22.41
CA VAL A 452 -2.37 4.59 -21.53
C VAL A 452 -2.93 4.89 -20.14
N GLN A 453 -4.06 4.26 -19.79
CA GLN A 453 -4.71 4.41 -18.48
C GLN A 453 -5.16 3.05 -17.91
N GLY A 454 -4.42 2.59 -16.90
CA GLY A 454 -4.63 1.28 -16.26
C GLY A 454 -4.08 0.09 -17.04
N TYR A 455 -3.24 0.36 -18.02
CA TYR A 455 -2.36 -0.63 -18.65
C TYR A 455 -0.93 -0.22 -18.33
N VAL A 456 -0.04 -1.18 -18.11
CA VAL A 456 1.36 -0.90 -17.76
C VAL A 456 2.03 -0.10 -18.88
N ASN A 457 2.76 0.96 -18.54
CA ASN A 457 3.47 1.79 -19.51
C ASN A 457 4.64 1.05 -20.15
N ASP A 458 5.36 0.18 -19.43
CA ASP A 458 6.41 -0.63 -20.00
C ASP A 458 5.88 -1.58 -21.10
N PRO A 459 6.38 -1.49 -22.36
CA PRO A 459 5.88 -2.32 -23.46
C PRO A 459 6.14 -3.80 -23.28
N GLY A 460 7.28 -4.19 -22.72
CA GLY A 460 7.60 -5.59 -22.52
C GLY A 460 6.61 -6.24 -21.54
N ALA A 461 6.34 -5.58 -20.42
CA ALA A 461 5.32 -6.02 -19.47
C ALA A 461 3.92 -5.99 -20.10
N ALA A 462 3.57 -4.96 -20.88
CA ALA A 462 2.26 -4.87 -21.53
C ALA A 462 2.05 -6.04 -22.50
N MET A 463 3.03 -6.30 -23.37
CA MET A 463 3.01 -7.39 -24.36
C MET A 463 3.03 -8.79 -23.71
N ALA A 464 3.60 -8.91 -22.50
CA ALA A 464 3.54 -10.12 -21.67
C ALA A 464 2.21 -10.29 -20.92
N GLY A 465 1.19 -9.45 -21.20
CA GLY A 465 -0.12 -9.55 -20.55
C GLY A 465 -0.24 -8.76 -19.25
N GLY A 466 0.70 -7.86 -18.97
CA GLY A 466 0.66 -6.92 -17.85
C GLY A 466 1.22 -7.45 -16.54
N VAL A 467 1.72 -8.70 -16.49
CA VAL A 467 2.32 -9.32 -15.29
C VAL A 467 3.76 -9.70 -15.59
N GLU A 468 4.70 -8.85 -15.19
CA GLU A 468 6.13 -9.13 -15.34
C GLU A 468 6.94 -8.80 -14.09
N GLY A 469 8.17 -9.31 -14.04
CA GLY A 469 9.04 -9.18 -12.88
C GLY A 469 9.65 -7.78 -12.72
N HIS A 470 9.74 -7.01 -13.81
CA HIS A 470 10.35 -5.67 -13.82
C HIS A 470 9.34 -4.53 -13.71
N ALA A 471 8.10 -4.73 -14.15
CA ALA A 471 7.04 -3.73 -14.25
C ALA A 471 5.64 -4.39 -14.26
N GLY A 472 4.58 -3.60 -14.13
CA GLY A 472 3.18 -4.08 -14.21
C GLY A 472 2.39 -3.96 -12.91
N LEU A 473 3.06 -3.65 -11.80
CA LEU A 473 2.39 -3.41 -10.54
C LEU A 473 1.76 -2.01 -10.52
N PHE A 474 0.52 -1.95 -10.03
CA PHE A 474 -0.19 -0.71 -9.75
C PHE A 474 -0.47 -0.61 -8.25
N GLY A 475 -0.60 0.59 -7.70
CA GLY A 475 -0.91 0.76 -6.27
C GLY A 475 -1.07 2.22 -5.84
N ASN A 476 -1.32 2.42 -4.55
CA ASN A 476 -1.42 3.75 -3.92
C ASN A 476 -0.31 3.93 -2.86
N ALA A 477 -0.17 5.14 -2.34
CA ALA A 477 0.91 5.48 -1.42
C ALA A 477 0.79 4.76 -0.06
N ASN A 478 -0.43 4.59 0.45
CA ASN A 478 -0.69 3.94 1.74
C ASN A 478 -0.30 2.46 1.74
N ASP A 479 -0.71 1.72 0.70
CA ASP A 479 -0.37 0.30 0.56
C ASP A 479 1.14 0.09 0.45
N LEU A 480 1.82 0.93 -0.33
CA LEU A 480 3.28 0.86 -0.40
C LEU A 480 3.92 1.18 0.95
N ALA A 481 3.44 2.20 1.66
CA ALA A 481 3.96 2.52 3.00
C ALA A 481 3.84 1.32 3.96
N ILE A 482 2.78 0.54 3.88
CA ILE A 482 2.62 -0.71 4.65
C ILE A 482 3.74 -1.71 4.31
N LEU A 483 3.98 -2.00 3.03
CA LEU A 483 5.02 -2.94 2.61
C LEU A 483 6.42 -2.47 3.04
N TYR A 484 6.71 -1.18 2.85
CA TYR A 484 8.02 -0.62 3.20
C TYR A 484 8.20 -0.47 4.72
N GLN A 485 7.12 -0.29 5.49
CA GLN A 485 7.17 -0.39 6.95
C GLN A 485 7.43 -1.84 7.39
N MET A 486 6.89 -2.85 6.72
CA MET A 486 7.23 -4.25 7.00
C MET A 486 8.73 -4.52 6.80
N TYR A 487 9.32 -3.96 5.73
CA TYR A 487 10.78 -4.04 5.55
C TYR A 487 11.56 -3.31 6.65
N LEU A 488 11.14 -2.09 6.99
CA LEU A 488 11.77 -1.30 8.07
C LEU A 488 11.68 -2.02 9.43
N ASN A 489 10.57 -2.71 9.69
CA ASN A 489 10.32 -3.54 10.87
C ASN A 489 11.02 -4.92 10.79
N ARG A 490 12.01 -5.08 9.90
CA ARG A 490 12.77 -6.31 9.73
C ARG A 490 11.88 -7.54 9.49
N GLY A 491 10.85 -7.35 8.67
CA GLY A 491 10.00 -8.45 8.19
C GLY A 491 8.68 -8.62 8.95
N THR A 492 8.40 -7.80 9.96
CA THR A 492 7.18 -7.90 10.78
C THR A 492 6.17 -6.79 10.51
N TYR A 493 4.88 -7.13 10.49
CA TYR A 493 3.80 -6.15 10.43
C TYR A 493 2.49 -6.75 10.94
N GLY A 494 1.70 -5.98 11.72
CA GLY A 494 0.43 -6.44 12.29
C GLY A 494 0.57 -7.62 13.26
N GLY A 495 1.74 -7.79 13.88
CA GLY A 495 2.03 -8.93 14.76
C GLY A 495 2.38 -10.23 14.03
N VAL A 496 2.60 -10.18 12.70
CA VAL A 496 2.95 -11.33 11.87
C VAL A 496 4.35 -11.15 11.26
N GLN A 497 5.16 -12.22 11.26
CA GLN A 497 6.45 -12.27 10.55
C GLN A 497 6.23 -12.77 9.11
N TYR A 498 6.56 -11.92 8.13
CA TYR A 498 6.41 -12.22 6.69
C TYR A 498 7.71 -12.73 6.06
N ILE A 499 8.83 -12.14 6.47
CA ILE A 499 10.18 -12.45 5.98
C ILE A 499 11.10 -12.48 7.20
N GLU A 500 12.03 -13.42 7.31
CA GLU A 500 12.94 -13.50 8.44
C GLU A 500 13.80 -12.21 8.59
N PRO A 501 14.06 -11.73 9.82
CA PRO A 501 14.88 -10.53 10.02
C PRO A 501 16.26 -10.61 9.38
N SER A 502 16.88 -11.80 9.39
CA SER A 502 18.19 -12.05 8.77
C SER A 502 18.14 -11.95 7.24
N THR A 503 17.01 -12.29 6.62
CA THR A 503 16.80 -12.17 5.17
C THR A 503 16.59 -10.72 4.77
N ILE A 504 15.88 -9.92 5.59
CA ILE A 504 15.78 -8.47 5.37
C ILE A 504 17.16 -7.82 5.44
N ASP A 505 17.94 -8.12 6.48
CA ASP A 505 19.29 -7.59 6.63
C ASP A 505 20.18 -7.97 5.43
N LEU A 506 20.11 -9.23 5.00
CA LEU A 506 20.88 -9.72 3.86
C LEU A 506 20.51 -8.98 2.57
N PHE A 507 19.21 -8.88 2.24
CA PHE A 507 18.78 -8.30 0.96
C PHE A 507 18.95 -6.79 0.92
N THR A 508 18.80 -6.12 2.06
CA THR A 508 18.94 -4.66 2.13
C THR A 508 20.38 -4.24 2.30
N ALA A 509 21.32 -5.09 2.76
CA ALA A 509 22.76 -4.83 2.88
C ALA A 509 23.46 -4.51 1.55
N LYS A 510 24.67 -3.94 1.58
CA LYS A 510 25.51 -3.81 0.37
C LYS A 510 26.01 -5.20 -0.01
N GLN A 511 25.65 -5.65 -1.21
CA GLN A 511 25.93 -7.00 -1.69
C GLN A 511 26.86 -7.03 -2.91
N SER A 512 27.05 -5.90 -3.58
CA SER A 512 27.94 -5.79 -4.73
C SER A 512 29.28 -5.14 -4.38
N ALA A 513 30.36 -5.64 -4.98
CA ALA A 513 31.67 -4.98 -4.95
C ALA A 513 31.74 -3.82 -5.97
N GLY A 514 31.06 -3.94 -7.11
CA GLY A 514 31.09 -2.98 -8.21
C GLY A 514 30.00 -1.90 -8.16
N SER A 515 28.98 -2.07 -7.30
CA SER A 515 27.89 -1.11 -7.10
C SER A 515 27.50 -0.99 -5.63
N GLY A 516 26.73 0.06 -5.29
CA GLY A 516 26.24 0.26 -3.93
C GLY A 516 25.09 -0.66 -3.52
N ARG A 517 24.57 -1.51 -4.42
CA ARG A 517 23.26 -2.16 -4.32
C ARG A 517 23.15 -3.23 -3.23
N GLY A 518 21.91 -3.45 -2.79
CA GLY A 518 21.47 -4.70 -2.17
C GLY A 518 20.84 -5.63 -3.20
N TYR A 519 20.38 -6.80 -2.75
CA TYR A 519 19.67 -7.74 -3.62
C TYR A 519 18.30 -7.17 -3.99
N GLY A 520 18.15 -6.74 -5.23
CA GLY A 520 16.94 -6.08 -5.75
C GLY A 520 16.80 -4.59 -5.41
N PHE A 521 17.41 -4.12 -4.32
CA PHE A 521 17.25 -2.74 -3.85
C PHE A 521 18.37 -1.79 -4.30
N ASP A 522 17.97 -0.57 -4.67
CA ASP A 522 18.89 0.57 -4.71
C ASP A 522 19.32 0.90 -3.28
N ARG A 523 20.54 1.42 -3.13
CA ARG A 523 21.06 1.99 -1.88
C ARG A 523 21.71 3.33 -2.18
N ALA A 524 21.91 4.13 -1.13
CA ALA A 524 22.62 5.39 -1.22
C ALA A 524 24.00 5.21 -1.90
N LYS A 525 24.32 6.07 -2.87
CA LYS A 525 25.60 5.98 -3.57
C LYS A 525 26.74 6.45 -2.65
N PRO A 526 27.96 5.90 -2.78
CA PRO A 526 29.10 6.34 -1.98
C PRO A 526 29.35 7.86 -2.04
N ALA A 527 29.15 8.48 -3.21
CA ALA A 527 29.27 9.93 -3.36
C ALA A 527 28.23 10.72 -2.55
N ASP A 528 26.99 10.24 -2.48
CA ASP A 528 25.93 10.89 -1.69
C ASP A 528 26.24 10.81 -0.19
N LEU A 529 26.72 9.65 0.27
CA LEU A 529 27.14 9.41 1.66
C LEU A 529 28.34 10.27 2.09
N ALA A 530 29.22 10.61 1.14
CA ALA A 530 30.37 11.46 1.40
C ALA A 530 30.01 12.96 1.39
N ALA A 531 29.01 13.35 0.60
CA ALA A 531 28.66 14.75 0.39
C ALA A 531 27.71 15.32 1.45
N ARG A 532 26.92 14.46 2.11
CA ARG A 532 25.83 14.88 3.01
C ARG A 532 25.69 13.92 4.20
N PRO A 533 25.16 14.39 5.35
CA PRO A 533 24.95 13.53 6.53
C PRO A 533 23.80 12.52 6.35
N TYR A 534 23.00 12.69 5.30
CA TYR A 534 21.92 11.80 4.88
C TYR A 534 21.94 11.67 3.33
N PRO A 535 21.36 10.61 2.75
CA PRO A 535 20.79 9.43 3.42
C PRO A 535 21.83 8.64 4.22
N SER A 536 21.41 7.75 5.12
CA SER A 536 22.36 6.86 5.81
C SER A 536 22.90 5.78 4.88
N SER A 537 24.00 5.15 5.28
CA SER A 537 24.51 3.97 4.56
C SER A 537 23.56 2.78 4.60
N GLN A 538 22.57 2.77 5.50
CA GLN A 538 21.54 1.72 5.61
C GLN A 538 20.34 1.98 4.71
N ALA A 539 20.27 3.15 4.06
CA ALA A 539 19.11 3.52 3.26
C ALA A 539 18.99 2.68 1.98
N PHE A 540 17.76 2.28 1.67
CA PHE A 540 17.44 1.45 0.51
C PHE A 540 16.08 1.84 -0.10
N GLY A 541 15.88 1.49 -1.36
CA GLY A 541 14.63 1.81 -2.06
C GLY A 541 14.67 1.46 -3.54
N HIS A 542 13.85 2.15 -4.33
CA HIS A 542 13.88 2.08 -5.79
C HIS A 542 13.11 3.25 -6.41
N SER A 543 13.47 3.63 -7.65
CA SER A 543 12.72 4.61 -8.45
C SER A 543 11.91 3.97 -9.58
N GLY A 544 10.76 4.52 -9.93
CA GLY A 544 9.99 4.13 -11.10
C GLY A 544 10.12 5.15 -12.23
N TYR A 545 10.04 4.65 -13.47
CA TYR A 545 10.12 5.46 -14.69
C TYR A 545 8.97 6.47 -14.79
N THR A 546 7.76 6.05 -14.42
CA THR A 546 6.53 6.85 -14.34
C THR A 546 6.58 7.98 -13.30
N GLY A 547 7.70 8.11 -12.58
CA GLY A 547 7.93 9.15 -11.58
C GLY A 547 7.62 8.72 -10.15
N THR A 548 7.39 7.43 -9.93
CA THR A 548 7.21 6.86 -8.59
C THR A 548 8.55 6.69 -7.85
N TYR A 549 8.48 6.62 -6.53
CA TYR A 549 9.64 6.50 -5.65
C TYR A 549 9.25 5.91 -4.30
N VAL A 550 10.11 5.03 -3.81
CA VAL A 550 9.99 4.37 -2.51
C VAL A 550 11.36 4.35 -1.85
N TRP A 551 11.43 4.74 -0.59
CA TRP A 551 12.69 4.86 0.12
C TRP A 551 12.51 4.60 1.61
N VAL A 552 13.45 3.88 2.20
CA VAL A 552 13.49 3.53 3.60
C VAL A 552 14.88 3.84 4.15
N ASP A 553 14.93 4.39 5.35
CA ASP A 553 16.20 4.60 6.05
C ASP A 553 16.10 4.13 7.49
N PRO A 554 16.61 2.92 7.80
CA PRO A 554 16.54 2.35 9.14
C PRO A 554 17.21 3.19 10.22
N LYS A 555 18.29 3.92 9.89
CA LYS A 555 18.97 4.81 10.85
C LYS A 555 18.04 5.91 11.36
N TYR A 556 17.16 6.40 10.50
CA TYR A 556 16.23 7.49 10.81
C TYR A 556 14.80 6.99 11.05
N ASN A 557 14.57 5.67 11.02
CA ASN A 557 13.27 5.02 11.20
C ASN A 557 12.16 5.64 10.34
N MET A 558 12.44 5.82 9.04
CA MET A 558 11.58 6.53 8.11
C MET A 558 11.25 5.73 6.86
N VAL A 559 10.04 5.98 6.33
CA VAL A 559 9.56 5.51 5.03
C VAL A 559 9.06 6.72 4.23
N TYR A 560 9.46 6.79 2.96
CA TYR A 560 9.05 7.84 2.03
C TYR A 560 8.49 7.21 0.76
N ILE A 561 7.27 7.60 0.40
CA ILE A 561 6.59 7.24 -0.83
C ILE A 561 6.23 8.52 -1.60
N CYS A 562 6.56 8.57 -2.88
CA CYS A 562 6.13 9.64 -3.79
C CYS A 562 5.65 9.01 -5.10
N LEU A 563 4.36 9.18 -5.39
CA LEU A 563 3.73 8.67 -6.61
C LEU A 563 3.36 9.84 -7.49
N THR A 564 3.74 9.77 -8.75
CA THR A 564 3.43 10.76 -9.78
C THR A 564 3.13 10.04 -11.09
N ASN A 565 2.58 10.74 -12.07
CA ASN A 565 2.45 10.29 -13.45
C ASN A 565 3.27 11.21 -14.37
N ARG A 566 4.57 11.33 -14.06
CA ARG A 566 5.52 12.25 -14.70
C ARG A 566 5.61 12.10 -16.22
N VAL A 567 5.34 10.92 -16.77
CA VAL A 567 5.37 10.66 -18.22
C VAL A 567 4.13 11.16 -18.97
N TYR A 568 3.19 11.79 -18.26
CA TYR A 568 2.07 12.49 -18.85
C TYR A 568 2.46 13.91 -19.30
N PRO A 569 1.99 14.41 -20.46
CA PRO A 569 1.17 13.70 -21.45
C PRO A 569 1.99 12.87 -22.45
N ASP A 570 3.31 13.07 -22.50
CA ASP A 570 4.16 12.68 -23.62
C ASP A 570 5.46 12.05 -23.11
N ASP A 571 5.56 10.73 -23.29
CA ASP A 571 6.69 9.93 -22.80
C ASP A 571 8.02 10.29 -23.49
N SER A 572 7.96 10.80 -24.73
CA SER A 572 9.16 11.16 -25.50
C SER A 572 9.91 12.34 -24.90
N LYS A 573 9.19 13.21 -24.17
CA LYS A 573 9.73 14.42 -23.52
C LYS A 573 10.31 14.14 -22.12
N THR A 574 10.12 12.92 -21.61
CA THR A 574 10.59 12.54 -20.27
C THR A 574 11.94 11.81 -20.26
N TYR A 575 12.48 11.47 -21.42
CA TYR A 575 13.84 10.95 -21.55
C TYR A 575 14.88 12.01 -21.16
N GLY A 576 15.62 11.74 -20.08
CA GLY A 576 16.66 12.63 -19.55
C GLY A 576 16.46 13.03 -18.09
N LYS A 577 17.38 13.86 -17.59
CA LYS A 577 17.26 14.40 -16.23
C LYS A 577 16.06 15.36 -16.19
N PRO A 578 15.11 15.20 -15.25
CA PRO A 578 14.04 16.18 -15.10
C PRO A 578 14.65 17.56 -14.82
N THR A 579 13.98 18.60 -15.33
CA THR A 579 14.26 20.00 -14.96
C THR A 579 14.18 20.20 -13.44
N MET A 580 13.30 19.45 -12.76
CA MET A 580 13.17 19.41 -11.31
C MET A 580 13.08 17.97 -10.79
N ASN A 581 14.01 17.55 -9.93
CA ASN A 581 13.93 16.26 -9.26
C ASN A 581 13.11 16.36 -7.97
N ILE A 582 11.80 16.53 -8.11
CA ILE A 582 10.84 16.64 -7.00
C ILE A 582 11.03 15.54 -5.96
N ARG A 583 11.29 14.29 -6.40
CA ARG A 583 11.47 13.14 -5.51
C ARG A 583 12.61 13.36 -4.51
N ALA A 584 13.77 13.82 -5.01
CA ALA A 584 14.94 14.10 -4.19
C ALA A 584 14.75 15.34 -3.31
N MET A 585 14.13 16.40 -3.84
CA MET A 585 13.89 17.63 -3.08
C MET A 585 12.95 17.42 -1.88
N ILE A 586 11.90 16.61 -2.05
CA ILE A 586 11.01 16.22 -0.96
C ILE A 586 11.74 15.33 0.05
N LEU A 587 12.52 14.37 -0.42
CA LEU A 587 13.32 13.49 0.45
C LEU A 587 14.32 14.29 1.29
N ASP A 588 15.04 15.24 0.68
CA ASP A 588 15.93 16.16 1.38
C ASP A 588 15.17 16.97 2.44
N THR A 589 14.01 17.53 2.10
CA THR A 589 13.15 18.26 3.06
C THR A 589 12.75 17.38 4.24
N PHE A 590 12.42 16.10 3.98
CA PHE A 590 12.07 15.16 5.05
C PHE A 590 13.29 14.83 5.93
N TYR A 591 14.46 14.60 5.35
CA TYR A 591 15.69 14.41 6.12
C TYR A 591 16.07 15.64 6.96
N GLU A 592 15.97 16.85 6.41
CA GLU A 592 16.19 18.10 7.15
C GLU A 592 15.24 18.21 8.36
N ALA A 593 13.96 17.88 8.16
CA ALA A 593 12.98 17.86 9.23
C ALA A 593 13.33 16.84 10.32
N VAL A 594 13.70 15.61 9.95
CA VAL A 594 14.08 14.54 10.90
C VAL A 594 15.37 14.91 11.65
N THR A 595 16.41 15.36 10.95
CA THR A 595 17.75 15.59 11.55
C THR A 595 17.81 16.81 12.47
N ARG A 596 16.98 17.84 12.24
CA ARG A 596 16.86 18.98 13.17
C ARG A 596 16.28 18.61 14.52
N THR A 597 15.57 17.47 14.62
CA THR A 597 14.99 17.01 15.89
C THR A 597 16.01 16.28 16.76
N THR A 598 17.02 15.66 16.15
CA THR A 598 18.07 14.90 16.84
C THR A 598 19.22 15.75 17.39
N SER A 599 19.23 17.06 17.14
CA SER A 599 20.28 17.99 17.60
C SER A 599 19.93 18.76 18.88
N LYS A 600 19.04 18.20 19.71
CA LYS A 600 18.73 18.62 21.08
C LYS A 600 18.89 17.43 21.98
#